data_AF-A0A8H2WKY9-F1
#
_entry.id   AF-A0A8H2WKY9-F1
#
_cell.length_a   1.000
_cell.length_b   1.000
_cell.length_c   1.000
_cell.angle_alpha   90.00
_cell.angle_beta   90.00
_cell.angle_gamma   90.00
#
_symmetry.space_group_name_H-M   'P 1'
#
loop_
_entity.id
_entity.type
_entity.pdbx_description
1 polymer ?
#
loop_
_entity_poly.entity_id
_entity_poly.type
_entity_poly.pdbx_seq_one_letter_code
_entity_poly.pdbx_strand_id
1 'polypeptide(L)'
;MHSASRRIHTSPTWSKKLKIPDPNVIKNPHIPTPKERELMFKRRVEKAERDERVDISMSLTEVKTYQGGFTQPRMLRASNWFPGGTYIAKNKVYEKPLDSAYEPHTVYILESRYPVKTKEQGRPDVPEHIVDVIHEPFWLRYLRYKNSPKVGGHVRLTMDAAWWPFIARRIRKAEPEQWWEKDEDPQQLRLEALGLTESDDPPEPLRAYYKDITQYRPNGTKIVEPTPTKTIVPQRKELTIGDIRAQYEPLLEKEAFWRPLVAVTLATRPLANTLVRLCRSLPRGLPFYASIDTHDRKNLLSFPDRMRLLRLQRMRELTLEIARRLEGYNGGFIGIRFNKDDRGRAIGGERLEKPLPDPLRVIQVGLGDWYELEKEMELWKLEAADAGVDIDVKPMDEWGRKLDENGTVLPGQDLQKGDEYRPEEQEVFDNQGEDDTVDDEEDGYEDEPADREGRKTSKVGSSGKSEQSVPTPTAQKVALRRV
;
A
#
# COMPACT_ATOMS: atom_id res chain seq x y z
N MET A 1 22.84 -43.71 51.42
CA MET A 1 22.96 -44.34 50.08
C MET A 1 22.03 -43.61 49.13
N HIS A 2 22.60 -43.15 48.01
CA HIS A 2 22.02 -42.62 46.76
C HIS A 2 21.02 -41.44 46.81
N SER A 3 21.57 -40.22 46.66
CA SER A 3 20.89 -39.05 46.11
C SER A 3 21.03 -39.03 44.59
N ALA A 4 19.91 -38.97 43.89
CA ALA A 4 19.81 -38.95 42.44
C ALA A 4 20.15 -37.56 41.88
N SER A 5 21.36 -37.42 41.33
CA SER A 5 21.73 -36.24 40.53
C SER A 5 21.26 -36.45 39.08
N ARG A 6 20.24 -35.69 38.66
CA ARG A 6 19.79 -35.64 37.26
C ARG A 6 20.92 -35.07 36.40
N ARG A 7 21.47 -35.88 35.49
CA ARG A 7 22.35 -35.42 34.42
C ARG A 7 21.52 -34.68 33.38
N ILE A 8 21.79 -33.39 33.22
CA ILE A 8 21.31 -32.61 32.08
C ILE A 8 22.05 -33.11 30.85
N HIS A 9 21.33 -33.74 29.93
CA HIS A 9 21.84 -34.03 28.59
C HIS A 9 21.97 -32.70 27.83
N THR A 10 23.18 -32.15 27.77
CA THR A 10 23.49 -31.10 26.80
C THR A 10 23.71 -31.78 25.44
N SER A 11 22.82 -31.48 24.50
CA SER A 11 22.99 -31.92 23.12
C SER A 11 24.23 -31.24 22.49
N PRO A 12 25.03 -31.94 21.67
CA PRO A 12 26.27 -31.42 21.09
C PRO A 12 26.02 -30.49 19.88
N THR A 13 24.84 -29.88 19.78
CA THR A 13 24.43 -29.10 18.59
C THR A 13 24.71 -27.61 18.71
N TRP A 14 25.18 -27.12 19.86
CA TRP A 14 25.43 -25.69 20.11
C TRP A 14 26.88 -25.23 19.86
N SER A 15 27.72 -26.08 19.29
CA SER A 15 29.12 -25.75 18.95
C SER A 15 29.38 -25.55 17.45
N LYS A 16 28.32 -25.58 16.62
CA LYS A 16 28.45 -25.30 15.18
C LYS A 16 28.00 -23.88 14.84
N LYS A 17 29.02 -23.02 14.68
CA LYS A 17 29.09 -21.79 13.84
C LYS A 17 29.03 -20.44 14.57
N LEU A 18 30.03 -20.18 15.42
CA LEU A 18 30.72 -18.88 15.36
C LEU A 18 32.01 -19.13 14.58
N LYS A 19 31.98 -18.92 13.26
CA LYS A 19 33.21 -18.88 12.47
C LYS A 19 33.85 -17.51 12.75
N ILE A 20 34.76 -17.48 13.71
CA ILE A 20 35.68 -16.35 13.86
C ILE A 20 36.46 -16.28 12.54
N PRO A 21 36.39 -15.18 11.78
CA PRO A 21 37.13 -15.06 10.52
C PRO A 21 38.62 -15.11 10.82
N ASP A 22 39.32 -15.97 10.08
CA ASP A 22 40.75 -16.21 10.26
C ASP A 22 41.53 -14.93 9.84
N PRO A 23 42.28 -14.27 10.74
CA PRO A 23 42.90 -12.96 10.47
C PRO A 23 44.00 -13.00 9.40
N ASN A 24 44.44 -14.21 9.00
CA ASN A 24 45.48 -14.42 8.00
C ASN A 24 44.95 -14.63 6.57
N VAL A 25 43.63 -14.64 6.36
CA VAL A 25 43.06 -14.74 5.01
C VAL A 25 42.95 -13.34 4.42
N ILE A 26 43.87 -13.01 3.51
CA ILE A 26 43.79 -11.81 2.67
C ILE A 26 42.50 -11.94 1.84
N LYS A 27 41.45 -11.21 2.22
CA LYS A 27 40.22 -11.10 1.43
C LYS A 27 40.57 -10.30 0.17
N ASN A 28 40.73 -10.99 -0.95
CA ASN A 28 40.80 -10.32 -2.24
C ASN A 28 39.46 -9.56 -2.43
N PRO A 29 39.49 -8.25 -2.77
CA PRO A 29 38.27 -7.49 -2.96
C PRO A 29 37.44 -8.14 -4.07
N HIS A 30 36.18 -8.47 -3.78
CA HIS A 30 35.25 -8.98 -4.79
C HIS A 30 35.09 -7.90 -5.87
N ILE A 31 35.50 -8.21 -7.10
CA ILE A 31 35.30 -7.30 -8.23
C ILE A 31 33.87 -7.57 -8.72
N PRO A 32 32.94 -6.60 -8.57
CA PRO A 32 31.55 -6.82 -8.92
C PRO A 32 31.41 -7.05 -10.42
N THR A 33 30.64 -8.08 -10.78
CA THR A 33 30.24 -8.39 -12.15
C THR A 33 29.38 -7.27 -12.75
N PRO A 34 29.23 -7.16 -14.09
CA PRO A 34 28.41 -6.11 -14.70
C PRO A 34 26.97 -6.04 -14.18
N LYS A 35 26.31 -7.21 -14.04
CA LYS A 35 24.97 -7.30 -13.44
C LYS A 35 24.94 -6.87 -11.98
N GLU A 36 25.97 -7.22 -11.19
CA GLU A 36 26.07 -6.77 -9.80
C GLU A 36 26.29 -5.25 -9.73
N ARG A 37 27.04 -4.65 -10.66
CA ARG A 37 27.22 -3.19 -10.72
C ARG A 37 25.92 -2.47 -11.04
N GLU A 38 25.13 -2.97 -12.00
CA GLU A 38 23.80 -2.43 -12.31
C GLU A 38 22.86 -2.51 -11.11
N LEU A 39 22.88 -3.65 -10.40
CA LEU A 39 22.05 -3.86 -9.21
C LEU A 39 22.53 -2.99 -8.02
N MET A 40 23.84 -2.87 -7.82
CA MET A 40 24.43 -1.96 -6.83
C MET A 40 24.08 -0.51 -7.15
N PHE A 41 24.13 -0.11 -8.42
CA PHE A 41 23.74 1.23 -8.87
C PHE A 41 22.26 1.48 -8.56
N LYS A 42 21.37 0.56 -8.94
CA LYS A 42 19.92 0.65 -8.65
C LYS A 42 19.65 0.81 -7.15
N ARG A 43 20.30 -0.02 -6.31
CA ARG A 43 20.18 0.07 -4.84
C ARG A 43 20.68 1.38 -4.27
N ARG A 44 21.76 1.96 -4.83
CA ARG A 44 22.28 3.26 -4.39
C ARG A 44 21.34 4.39 -4.75
N VAL A 45 20.72 4.34 -5.93
CA VAL A 45 19.67 5.29 -6.36
C VAL A 45 18.47 5.20 -5.43
N GLU A 46 17.94 3.99 -5.20
CA GLU A 46 16.81 3.75 -4.28
C GLU A 46 17.12 4.22 -2.86
N LYS A 47 18.36 3.99 -2.38
CA LYS A 47 18.80 4.47 -1.07
C LYS A 47 18.87 5.99 -0.99
N ALA A 48 19.35 6.67 -2.03
CA ALA A 48 19.42 8.13 -2.06
C ALA A 48 18.03 8.75 -1.93
N GLU A 49 17.05 8.23 -2.68
CA GLU A 49 15.67 8.68 -2.60
C GLU A 49 14.99 8.34 -1.27
N ARG A 50 15.27 7.15 -0.72
CA ARG A 50 14.79 6.74 0.61
C ARG A 50 15.33 7.70 1.68
N ASP A 51 16.60 8.07 1.63
CA ASP A 51 17.20 8.98 2.59
C ASP A 51 16.55 10.37 2.54
N GLU A 52 16.31 10.92 1.34
CA GLU A 52 15.59 12.18 1.15
C GLU A 52 14.16 12.11 1.70
N ARG A 53 13.42 11.05 1.36
CA ARG A 53 12.07 10.79 1.90
C ARG A 53 12.06 10.72 3.42
N VAL A 54 13.04 10.05 4.04
CA VAL A 54 13.15 9.96 5.50
C VAL A 54 13.45 11.32 6.12
N ASP A 55 14.31 12.14 5.51
CA ASP A 55 14.60 13.51 5.95
C ASP A 55 13.34 14.38 5.93
N ILE A 56 12.60 14.37 4.81
CA ILE A 56 11.32 15.09 4.66
C ILE A 56 10.34 14.59 5.71
N SER A 57 10.17 13.28 5.83
CA SER A 57 9.22 12.67 6.77
C SER A 57 9.51 13.06 8.22
N MET A 58 10.78 12.99 8.65
CA MET A 58 11.17 13.36 10.01
C MET A 58 10.91 14.84 10.29
N SER A 59 11.05 15.69 9.28
CA SER A 59 10.77 17.12 9.42
C SER A 59 9.28 17.41 9.62
N LEU A 60 8.38 16.58 9.08
CA LEU A 60 6.91 16.72 9.17
C LEU A 60 6.31 15.97 10.36
N THR A 61 6.99 14.97 10.93
CA THR A 61 6.50 14.26 12.10
C THR A 61 6.66 15.10 13.36
N GLU A 62 5.57 15.25 14.12
CA GLU A 62 5.61 15.89 15.44
C GLU A 62 6.64 15.22 16.36
N VAL A 63 7.35 16.04 17.12
CA VAL A 63 8.29 15.55 18.13
C VAL A 63 7.48 14.89 19.24
N LYS A 64 7.80 13.62 19.56
CA LYS A 64 7.19 12.92 20.69
C LYS A 64 7.47 13.74 21.97
N THR A 65 6.42 14.09 22.71
CA THR A 65 6.56 14.81 23.98
C THR A 65 7.39 13.95 24.94
N TYR A 66 8.56 14.48 25.31
CA TYR A 66 9.46 13.84 26.26
C TYR A 66 8.78 13.75 27.64
N GLN A 67 8.35 12.55 28.02
CA GLN A 67 8.09 12.26 29.43
C GLN A 67 9.42 11.89 30.06
N GLY A 68 9.89 12.72 31.00
CA GLY A 68 11.23 12.64 31.56
C GLY A 68 11.64 11.24 32.01
N GLY A 69 12.71 10.70 31.41
CA GLY A 69 13.47 9.58 31.97
C GLY A 69 13.51 8.27 31.18
N PHE A 70 12.72 8.08 30.11
CA PHE A 70 12.62 6.74 29.48
C PHE A 70 12.92 6.66 27.97
N THR A 71 13.16 7.78 27.27
CA THR A 71 13.52 7.76 25.84
C THR A 71 14.62 8.76 25.53
N GLN A 72 15.73 8.32 24.94
CA GLN A 72 16.79 9.22 24.47
C GLN A 72 16.21 10.17 23.41
N PRO A 73 16.56 11.47 23.42
CA PRO A 73 16.16 12.40 22.36
C PRO A 73 16.66 11.87 21.02
N ARG A 74 15.78 11.75 20.02
CA ARG A 74 16.17 11.37 18.65
C ARG A 74 17.21 12.38 18.14
N MET A 75 18.30 11.89 17.55
CA MET A 75 19.28 12.76 16.91
C MET A 75 18.61 13.62 15.84
N LEU A 76 18.94 14.91 15.85
CA LEU A 76 18.51 15.84 14.81
C LEU A 76 19.17 15.43 13.50
N ARG A 77 18.46 14.76 12.59
CA ARG A 77 19.02 14.30 11.30
C ARG A 77 19.56 15.45 10.45
N ALA A 78 19.03 16.66 10.64
CA ALA A 78 19.57 17.91 10.11
C ALA A 78 21.07 18.11 10.42
N SER A 79 21.54 17.63 11.58
CA SER A 79 22.95 17.73 11.97
C SER A 79 23.90 16.92 11.08
N ASN A 80 23.40 15.93 10.34
CA ASN A 80 24.20 15.20 9.35
C ASN A 80 24.68 16.11 8.21
N TRP A 81 23.95 17.19 7.95
CA TRP A 81 24.22 18.18 6.92
C TRP A 81 25.04 19.37 7.42
N PHE A 82 25.36 19.45 8.72
CA PHE A 82 26.17 20.54 9.28
C PHE A 82 27.66 20.37 8.97
N PRO A 83 28.48 21.44 9.02
CA PRO A 83 29.93 21.31 8.92
C PRO A 83 30.48 20.31 9.95
N GLY A 84 31.20 19.28 9.49
CA GLY A 84 31.67 18.18 10.34
C GLY A 84 30.60 17.09 10.63
N GLY A 85 29.39 17.25 10.11
CA GLY A 85 28.31 16.27 10.18
C GLY A 85 28.65 14.98 9.43
N THR A 86 27.92 13.91 9.75
CA THR A 86 28.28 12.55 9.32
C THR A 86 28.32 12.37 7.80
N TYR A 87 27.51 13.11 7.03
CA TYR A 87 27.50 12.98 5.57
C TYR A 87 28.78 13.57 4.94
N ILE A 88 29.25 14.70 5.48
CA ILE A 88 30.50 15.35 5.06
C ILE A 88 31.69 14.55 5.57
N ALA A 89 31.70 14.15 6.84
CA ALA A 89 32.81 13.41 7.45
C ALA A 89 33.06 12.05 6.78
N LYS A 90 31.99 11.37 6.34
CA LYS A 90 32.09 10.05 5.67
C LYS A 90 32.31 10.14 4.16
N ASN A 91 32.38 11.33 3.56
CA ASN A 91 32.42 11.54 2.10
C ASN A 91 31.40 10.66 1.37
N LYS A 92 30.16 10.58 1.88
CA LYS A 92 29.13 9.74 1.27
C LYS A 92 28.76 10.33 -0.10
N VAL A 93 29.25 9.70 -1.17
CA VAL A 93 28.84 10.01 -2.54
C VAL A 93 27.57 9.25 -2.83
N TYR A 94 26.44 9.96 -2.87
CA TYR A 94 25.18 9.40 -3.33
C TYR A 94 25.17 9.37 -4.86
N GLU A 95 24.71 8.27 -5.44
CA GLU A 95 24.35 8.24 -6.86
C GLU A 95 23.14 9.17 -7.07
N LYS A 96 23.11 9.84 -8.22
CA LYS A 96 22.01 10.77 -8.54
C LYS A 96 20.72 9.97 -8.77
N PRO A 97 19.59 10.38 -8.16
CA PRO A 97 18.28 9.80 -8.45
C PRO A 97 17.90 9.90 -9.93
N LEU A 98 16.90 9.10 -10.34
CA LEU A 98 16.35 9.17 -11.69
C LEU A 98 15.68 10.53 -11.93
N ASP A 99 15.71 11.01 -13.18
CA ASP A 99 15.08 12.28 -13.55
C ASP A 99 13.57 12.28 -13.24
N SER A 100 12.91 11.13 -13.41
CA SER A 100 11.49 10.95 -13.10
C SER A 100 11.14 11.15 -11.62
N ALA A 101 12.10 11.07 -10.69
CA ALA A 101 11.86 11.36 -9.28
C ALA A 101 11.56 12.85 -9.03
N TYR A 102 11.92 13.72 -9.98
CA TYR A 102 11.74 15.17 -9.92
C TYR A 102 10.65 15.68 -10.86
N GLU A 103 9.88 14.78 -11.43
CA GLU A 103 8.67 15.13 -12.17
C GLU A 103 7.47 15.23 -11.20
N PRO A 104 6.41 15.99 -11.54
CA PRO A 104 5.27 16.17 -10.66
C PRO A 104 4.51 14.87 -10.37
N HIS A 105 4.14 14.65 -9.11
CA HIS A 105 3.39 13.47 -8.66
C HIS A 105 2.12 13.89 -7.94
N THR A 106 1.02 13.19 -8.22
CA THR A 106 -0.29 13.43 -7.63
C THR A 106 -0.58 12.39 -6.56
N VAL A 107 -0.78 12.87 -5.34
CA VAL A 107 -1.32 12.10 -4.22
C VAL A 107 -2.82 12.25 -4.21
N TYR A 108 -3.57 11.17 -4.04
CA TYR A 108 -5.03 11.25 -4.12
C TYR A 108 -5.73 10.40 -3.07
N ILE A 109 -6.97 10.78 -2.80
CA ILE A 109 -7.94 9.96 -2.07
C ILE A 109 -9.08 9.68 -3.04
N LEU A 110 -9.30 8.41 -3.40
CA LEU A 110 -10.52 7.98 -4.09
C LEU A 110 -11.52 7.48 -3.07
N GLU A 111 -12.80 7.76 -3.30
CA GLU A 111 -13.91 7.20 -2.56
C GLU A 111 -14.82 6.40 -3.50
N SER A 112 -15.30 5.24 -3.04
CA SER A 112 -16.28 4.49 -3.80
C SER A 112 -17.65 5.21 -3.82
N ARG A 113 -18.33 5.20 -4.96
CA ARG A 113 -19.66 5.79 -5.13
C ARG A 113 -20.70 5.14 -4.22
N TYR A 114 -20.58 3.84 -4.04
CA TYR A 114 -21.51 3.04 -3.25
C TYR A 114 -20.81 2.45 -2.02
N PRO A 115 -21.54 2.22 -0.92
CA PRO A 115 -21.03 1.49 0.23
C PRO A 115 -20.54 0.11 -0.17
N VAL A 116 -19.45 -0.33 0.43
CA VAL A 116 -18.84 -1.63 0.18
C VAL A 116 -19.02 -2.49 1.43
N LYS A 117 -19.21 -3.78 1.20
CA LYS A 117 -19.24 -4.73 2.30
C LYS A 117 -17.89 -4.80 3.02
N THR A 118 -17.87 -4.44 4.30
CA THR A 118 -16.65 -4.51 5.12
C THR A 118 -16.30 -5.97 5.45
N LYS A 119 -15.00 -6.32 5.44
CA LYS A 119 -14.53 -7.67 5.82
C LYS A 119 -14.76 -7.98 7.31
N GLU A 120 -14.65 -6.96 8.16
CA GLU A 120 -14.73 -7.09 9.63
C GLU A 120 -16.18 -7.28 10.08
N GLN A 121 -16.44 -8.33 10.88
CA GLN A 121 -17.75 -8.54 11.49
C GLN A 121 -18.10 -7.40 12.46
N GLY A 122 -19.31 -6.86 12.33
CA GLY A 122 -19.83 -5.81 13.21
C GLY A 122 -19.53 -4.38 12.77
N ARG A 123 -18.83 -4.19 11.64
CA ARG A 123 -18.63 -2.88 11.01
C ARG A 123 -19.74 -2.62 9.97
N PRO A 124 -20.31 -1.40 9.92
CA PRO A 124 -21.24 -1.03 8.87
C PRO A 124 -20.61 -1.13 7.48
N ASP A 125 -21.44 -1.36 6.48
CA ASP A 125 -21.04 -1.25 5.08
C ASP A 125 -20.98 0.24 4.73
N VAL A 126 -19.82 0.70 4.28
CA VAL A 126 -19.51 2.13 4.05
C VAL A 126 -18.68 2.33 2.78
N PRO A 127 -18.63 3.54 2.22
CA PRO A 127 -17.73 3.84 1.11
C PRO A 127 -16.28 3.49 1.47
N GLU A 128 -15.59 2.82 0.55
CA GLU A 128 -14.19 2.46 0.68
C GLU A 128 -13.31 3.62 0.19
N HIS A 129 -12.13 3.79 0.79
CA HIS A 129 -11.18 4.83 0.41
C HIS A 129 -9.85 4.23 -0.06
N ILE A 130 -9.35 4.69 -1.20
CA ILE A 130 -8.00 4.38 -1.70
C ILE A 130 -7.13 5.61 -1.52
N VAL A 131 -5.95 5.44 -0.92
CA VAL A 131 -4.97 6.51 -0.73
C VAL A 131 -3.64 6.07 -1.31
N ASP A 132 -3.20 6.78 -2.34
CA ASP A 132 -2.07 6.33 -3.14
C ASP A 132 -1.47 7.49 -3.98
N VAL A 133 -0.38 7.22 -4.70
CA VAL A 133 0.38 8.20 -5.50
C VAL A 133 0.47 7.77 -6.94
N ILE A 134 0.52 8.73 -7.86
CA ILE A 134 0.73 8.49 -9.27
C ILE A 134 1.58 9.59 -9.87
N HIS A 135 2.36 9.28 -10.90
CA HIS A 135 3.02 10.29 -11.72
C HIS A 135 1.95 11.14 -12.43
N GLU A 136 2.02 12.47 -12.33
CA GLU A 136 0.94 13.38 -12.73
C GLU A 136 0.44 13.17 -14.17
N PRO A 137 1.30 12.98 -15.19
CA PRO A 137 0.86 12.77 -16.57
C PRO A 137 -0.03 11.53 -16.76
N PHE A 138 0.06 10.56 -15.86
CA PHE A 138 -0.74 9.33 -15.91
C PHE A 138 -2.04 9.41 -15.11
N TRP A 139 -2.26 10.45 -14.31
CA TRP A 139 -3.40 10.58 -13.38
C TRP A 139 -4.76 10.26 -14.02
N LEU A 140 -5.11 10.94 -15.13
CA LEU A 140 -6.40 10.78 -15.80
C LEU A 140 -6.56 9.38 -16.42
N ARG A 141 -5.49 8.85 -17.01
CA ARG A 141 -5.48 7.50 -17.61
C ARG A 141 -5.67 6.44 -16.53
N TYR A 142 -4.98 6.64 -15.39
CA TYR A 142 -5.05 5.76 -14.23
C TYR A 142 -6.44 5.74 -13.61
N LEU A 143 -7.06 6.91 -13.39
CA LEU A 143 -8.39 6.99 -12.80
C LEU A 143 -9.45 6.37 -13.72
N ARG A 144 -9.32 6.55 -15.04
CA ARG A 144 -10.14 5.84 -16.03
C ARG A 144 -9.92 4.33 -15.98
N TYR A 145 -8.68 3.87 -15.84
CA TYR A 145 -8.35 2.45 -15.66
C TYR A 145 -8.96 1.87 -14.38
N LYS A 146 -8.90 2.60 -13.25
CA LYS A 146 -9.56 2.21 -12.00
C LYS A 146 -11.06 2.04 -12.16
N ASN A 147 -11.69 2.82 -13.03
CA ASN A 147 -13.09 2.74 -13.40
C ASN A 147 -13.33 1.89 -14.66
N SER A 148 -12.53 0.85 -14.89
CA SER A 148 -12.68 -0.02 -16.07
C SER A 148 -12.81 -1.50 -15.68
N PRO A 149 -13.40 -2.34 -16.54
CA PRO A 149 -13.44 -3.80 -16.33
C PRO A 149 -12.05 -4.45 -16.36
N LYS A 150 -11.02 -3.75 -16.85
CA LYS A 150 -9.63 -4.23 -16.94
C LYS A 150 -8.90 -4.19 -15.60
N VAL A 151 -9.47 -3.53 -14.58
CA VAL A 151 -8.83 -3.42 -13.27
C VAL A 151 -8.82 -4.76 -12.55
N GLY A 152 -7.67 -5.13 -11.99
CA GLY A 152 -7.48 -6.34 -11.21
C GLY A 152 -7.44 -6.08 -9.69
N GLY A 153 -7.15 -7.16 -8.95
CA GLY A 153 -6.83 -7.09 -7.52
C GLY A 153 -7.94 -6.55 -6.63
N HIS A 154 -7.53 -5.89 -5.53
CA HIS A 154 -8.45 -5.40 -4.50
C HIS A 154 -9.49 -4.41 -5.04
N VAL A 155 -9.09 -3.53 -5.97
CA VAL A 155 -9.97 -2.52 -6.57
C VAL A 155 -11.18 -3.16 -7.25
N ARG A 156 -10.97 -4.28 -7.96
CA ARG A 156 -12.05 -5.02 -8.62
C ARG A 156 -12.95 -5.72 -7.62
N LEU A 157 -12.34 -6.35 -6.61
CA LEU A 157 -13.08 -7.03 -5.53
C LEU A 157 -13.98 -6.05 -4.77
N THR A 158 -13.54 -4.81 -4.58
CA THR A 158 -14.33 -3.75 -3.97
C THR A 158 -15.56 -3.39 -4.80
N MET A 159 -15.44 -3.31 -6.13
CA MET A 159 -16.60 -3.11 -7.03
C MET A 159 -17.57 -4.29 -6.98
N ASP A 160 -17.03 -5.52 -6.96
CA ASP A 160 -17.83 -6.74 -6.84
C ASP A 160 -18.55 -6.84 -5.49
N ALA A 161 -18.05 -6.19 -4.45
CA ALA A 161 -18.63 -6.19 -3.09
C ALA A 161 -19.51 -4.97 -2.78
N ALA A 162 -19.64 -4.04 -3.73
CA ALA A 162 -20.36 -2.79 -3.54
C ALA A 162 -21.88 -2.95 -3.57
N TRP A 163 -22.58 -2.06 -2.88
CA TRP A 163 -24.03 -1.96 -2.82
C TRP A 163 -24.58 -1.17 -4.01
N TRP A 164 -24.56 -1.80 -5.18
CA TRP A 164 -25.12 -1.21 -6.39
C TRP A 164 -26.65 -1.03 -6.28
N PRO A 165 -27.22 0.14 -6.62
CA PRO A 165 -28.63 0.46 -6.37
C PRO A 165 -29.61 -0.39 -7.18
N PHE A 166 -29.17 -0.90 -8.34
CA PHE A 166 -29.96 -1.76 -9.22
C PHE A 166 -29.83 -3.26 -8.88
N ILE A 167 -28.88 -3.65 -8.02
CA ILE A 167 -28.74 -5.02 -7.56
C ILE A 167 -29.63 -5.20 -6.33
N ALA A 168 -30.82 -5.76 -6.54
CA ALA A 168 -31.81 -5.96 -5.48
C ALA A 168 -31.36 -6.89 -4.32
N ARG A 169 -30.13 -7.45 -4.38
CA ARG A 169 -29.61 -8.43 -3.43
C ARG A 169 -28.33 -7.95 -2.79
N ARG A 170 -28.26 -8.06 -1.46
CA ARG A 170 -27.02 -7.82 -0.72
C ARG A 170 -25.99 -8.89 -1.05
N ILE A 171 -24.84 -8.47 -1.55
CA ILE A 171 -23.71 -9.32 -1.86
C ILE A 171 -23.16 -9.83 -0.53
N ARG A 172 -23.16 -11.16 -0.35
CA ARG A 172 -22.84 -11.76 0.96
C ARG A 172 -21.35 -11.98 1.18
N LYS A 173 -20.51 -12.06 0.15
CA LYS A 173 -19.07 -12.30 0.31
C LYS A 173 -18.27 -11.68 -0.84
N ALA A 174 -17.23 -10.89 -0.51
CA ALA A 174 -16.33 -10.22 -1.45
C ALA A 174 -15.21 -11.14 -1.96
N GLU A 175 -14.78 -12.08 -1.11
CA GLU A 175 -13.80 -13.11 -1.41
C GLU A 175 -14.40 -14.47 -1.02
N PRO A 176 -14.14 -15.55 -1.77
CA PRO A 176 -14.31 -16.88 -1.22
C PRO A 176 -13.44 -16.96 0.03
N GLU A 177 -14.05 -17.26 1.17
CA GLU A 177 -13.36 -17.45 2.44
C GLU A 177 -12.45 -18.67 2.29
N GLN A 178 -11.21 -18.44 1.85
CA GLN A 178 -10.19 -19.45 1.76
C GLN A 178 -9.62 -19.63 3.17
N TRP A 179 -10.18 -20.58 3.89
CA TRP A 179 -9.73 -20.98 5.23
C TRP A 179 -8.71 -22.14 5.18
N TRP A 180 -8.24 -22.47 3.97
CA TRP A 180 -7.33 -23.58 3.67
C TRP A 180 -6.09 -23.08 2.92
N GLU A 181 -4.95 -23.72 3.13
CA GLU A 181 -3.71 -23.40 2.41
C GLU A 181 -3.79 -23.79 0.93
N LYS A 182 -2.86 -23.30 0.10
CA LYS A 182 -2.91 -23.49 -1.37
C LYS A 182 -2.85 -24.96 -1.80
N ASP A 183 -2.31 -25.84 -0.96
CA ASP A 183 -2.13 -27.26 -1.25
C ASP A 183 -3.15 -28.16 -0.53
N GLU A 184 -4.15 -27.56 0.15
CA GLU A 184 -5.16 -28.29 0.93
C GLU A 184 -6.50 -28.39 0.18
N ASP A 185 -7.16 -29.55 0.27
CA ASP A 185 -8.51 -29.73 -0.27
C ASP A 185 -9.56 -29.25 0.76
N PRO A 186 -10.34 -28.19 0.45
CA PRO A 186 -11.37 -27.67 1.34
C PRO A 186 -12.49 -28.68 1.66
N GLN A 187 -12.75 -29.65 0.78
CA GLN A 187 -13.75 -30.68 1.07
C GLN A 187 -13.23 -31.65 2.12
N GLN A 188 -11.97 -32.05 2.01
CA GLN A 188 -11.32 -32.97 2.94
C GLN A 188 -11.18 -32.37 4.34
N LEU A 189 -10.72 -31.12 4.43
CA LEU A 189 -10.64 -30.40 5.71
C LEU A 189 -12.02 -30.23 6.36
N ARG A 190 -13.07 -30.04 5.55
CA ARG A 190 -14.44 -29.89 6.07
C ARG A 190 -14.96 -31.21 6.62
N LEU A 191 -14.63 -32.32 5.98
CA LEU A 191 -14.94 -33.67 6.47
C LEU A 191 -14.16 -33.95 7.76
N GLU A 192 -12.87 -33.63 7.80
CA GLU A 192 -12.03 -33.78 8.99
C GLU A 192 -12.54 -32.96 10.18
N ALA A 193 -12.92 -31.69 9.95
CA ALA A 193 -13.50 -30.83 10.98
C ALA A 193 -14.86 -31.34 11.51
N LEU A 194 -15.59 -32.12 10.69
CA LEU A 194 -16.83 -32.79 11.08
C LEU A 194 -16.58 -34.19 11.66
N GLY A 195 -15.33 -34.65 11.73
CA GLY A 195 -14.95 -35.98 12.21
C GLY A 195 -15.34 -37.12 11.26
N LEU A 196 -15.53 -36.83 9.97
CA LEU A 196 -15.93 -37.76 8.92
C LEU A 196 -14.75 -38.07 8.00
N THR A 197 -14.66 -39.31 7.54
CA THR A 197 -13.67 -39.75 6.54
C THR A 197 -14.28 -39.77 5.14
N GLU A 198 -13.46 -39.74 4.08
CA GLU A 198 -13.93 -39.80 2.68
C GLU A 198 -14.81 -41.02 2.35
N SER A 199 -14.75 -42.07 3.18
CA SER A 199 -15.56 -43.28 3.07
C SER A 199 -16.91 -43.21 3.78
N ASP A 200 -17.20 -42.14 4.53
CA ASP A 200 -18.48 -41.98 5.23
C ASP A 200 -19.50 -41.30 4.29
N ASP A 201 -20.63 -41.97 4.03
CA ASP A 201 -21.73 -41.40 3.25
C ASP A 201 -22.12 -40.02 3.83
N PRO A 202 -22.41 -39.02 2.97
CA PRO A 202 -22.79 -37.69 3.45
C PRO A 202 -23.99 -37.84 4.39
N PRO A 203 -23.95 -37.26 5.61
CA PRO A 203 -25.02 -37.44 6.57
C PRO A 203 -26.34 -36.97 5.93
N GLU A 204 -27.32 -37.87 5.89
CA GLU A 204 -28.67 -37.57 5.41
C GLU A 204 -29.12 -36.21 5.97
N PRO A 205 -29.79 -35.37 5.15
CA PRO A 205 -29.97 -33.95 5.46
C PRO A 205 -30.62 -33.76 6.83
N LEU A 206 -29.81 -33.44 7.85
CA LEU A 206 -30.08 -32.96 9.21
C LEU A 206 -31.51 -33.15 9.76
N ARG A 207 -32.17 -34.29 9.50
CA ARG A 207 -33.47 -34.65 10.09
C ARG A 207 -33.29 -35.51 11.32
N ALA A 208 -32.24 -36.33 11.36
CA ALA A 208 -31.96 -37.23 12.47
C ALA A 208 -31.44 -36.51 13.74
N TYR A 209 -30.90 -35.29 13.62
CA TYR A 209 -30.38 -34.52 14.77
C TYR A 209 -31.42 -33.65 15.48
N TYR A 210 -32.65 -33.54 14.96
CA TYR A 210 -33.74 -32.99 15.74
C TYR A 210 -34.28 -34.11 16.64
N LYS A 211 -33.80 -34.14 17.89
CA LYS A 211 -34.46 -34.87 18.96
C LYS A 211 -35.96 -34.61 18.85
N ASP A 212 -36.74 -35.67 18.71
CA ASP A 212 -38.19 -35.62 18.69
C ASP A 212 -38.64 -34.98 20.01
N ILE A 213 -38.93 -33.68 20.01
CA ILE A 213 -39.27 -32.87 21.22
C ILE A 213 -40.70 -33.16 21.66
N THR A 214 -41.18 -34.38 21.43
CA THR A 214 -42.57 -34.74 21.61
C THR A 214 -42.81 -34.90 23.10
N GLN A 215 -43.43 -33.87 23.68
CA GLN A 215 -43.89 -33.91 25.05
C GLN A 215 -45.10 -34.86 25.11
N TYR A 216 -45.07 -35.82 26.03
CA TYR A 216 -46.21 -36.69 26.31
C TYR A 216 -46.98 -36.12 27.50
N ARG A 217 -48.31 -36.10 27.43
CA ARG A 217 -49.14 -35.85 28.60
C ARG A 217 -49.02 -37.03 29.58
N PRO A 218 -49.32 -36.85 30.89
CA PRO A 218 -49.27 -37.92 31.89
C PRO A 218 -50.14 -39.15 31.58
N ASN A 219 -51.11 -39.00 30.67
CA ASN A 219 -52.02 -40.05 30.20
C ASN A 219 -51.52 -40.78 28.93
N GLY A 220 -50.25 -40.55 28.51
CA GLY A 220 -49.65 -41.22 27.35
C GLY A 220 -50.05 -40.64 25.98
N THR A 221 -50.87 -39.59 25.93
CA THR A 221 -51.24 -38.94 24.66
C THR A 221 -50.14 -38.00 24.18
N LYS A 222 -49.72 -38.17 22.91
CA LYS A 222 -48.66 -37.37 22.27
C LYS A 222 -49.16 -35.94 22.06
N ILE A 223 -48.46 -34.93 22.61
CA ILE A 223 -48.73 -33.53 22.30
C ILE A 223 -48.13 -33.27 20.91
N VAL A 224 -48.95 -33.42 19.88
CA VAL A 224 -48.60 -32.97 18.53
C VAL A 224 -48.92 -31.48 18.49
N GLU A 225 -48.02 -30.64 18.99
CA GLU A 225 -48.03 -29.25 18.53
C GLU A 225 -47.72 -29.30 17.03
N PRO A 226 -48.55 -28.71 16.16
CA PRO A 226 -48.21 -28.61 14.75
C PRO A 226 -46.94 -27.77 14.68
N THR A 227 -45.80 -28.44 14.50
CA THR A 227 -44.53 -27.78 14.24
C THR A 227 -44.80 -26.79 13.12
N PRO A 228 -44.64 -25.47 13.33
CA PRO A 228 -44.90 -24.51 12.28
C PRO A 228 -44.06 -24.97 11.10
N THR A 229 -44.71 -25.26 9.98
CA THR A 229 -44.07 -25.73 8.76
C THR A 229 -43.01 -24.69 8.47
N LYS A 230 -41.73 -24.99 8.80
CA LYS A 230 -40.63 -24.11 8.43
C LYS A 230 -40.68 -24.14 6.93
N THR A 231 -41.24 -23.08 6.35
CA THR A 231 -41.28 -22.88 4.90
C THR A 231 -39.84 -23.03 4.49
N ILE A 232 -39.51 -24.14 3.83
CA ILE A 232 -38.21 -24.32 3.19
C ILE A 232 -38.25 -23.29 2.08
N VAL A 233 -37.86 -22.07 2.41
CA VAL A 233 -37.68 -21.01 1.42
C VAL A 233 -36.68 -21.62 0.46
N PRO A 234 -37.03 -21.85 -0.82
CA PRO A 234 -36.09 -22.40 -1.77
C PRO A 234 -34.85 -21.54 -1.71
N GLN A 235 -33.67 -22.17 -1.58
CA GLN A 235 -32.41 -21.43 -1.58
C GLN A 235 -32.40 -20.58 -2.85
N ARG A 236 -32.61 -19.27 -2.69
CA ARG A 236 -32.70 -18.35 -3.82
C ARG A 236 -31.32 -18.38 -4.46
N LYS A 237 -31.22 -18.90 -5.70
CA LYS A 237 -29.97 -19.02 -6.49
C LYS A 237 -29.06 -17.83 -6.21
N GLU A 238 -27.92 -18.04 -5.58
CA GLU A 238 -26.96 -16.97 -5.33
C GLU A 238 -26.52 -16.39 -6.68
N LEU A 239 -26.45 -15.06 -6.78
CA LEU A 239 -25.93 -14.41 -8.00
C LEU A 239 -24.45 -14.77 -8.09
N THR A 240 -24.00 -15.23 -9.26
CA THR A 240 -22.57 -15.44 -9.47
C THR A 240 -21.88 -14.09 -9.65
N ILE A 241 -20.57 -14.03 -9.42
CA ILE A 241 -19.77 -12.80 -9.65
C ILE A 241 -19.90 -12.35 -11.11
N GLY A 242 -19.98 -13.29 -12.06
CA GLY A 242 -20.21 -12.99 -13.48
C GLY A 242 -21.52 -12.26 -13.73
N ASP A 243 -22.61 -12.68 -13.07
CA ASP A 243 -23.93 -12.04 -13.20
C ASP A 243 -23.94 -10.61 -12.62
N ILE A 244 -23.16 -10.37 -11.57
CA ILE A 244 -23.00 -9.05 -10.94
C ILE A 244 -22.22 -8.12 -11.87
N ARG A 245 -21.07 -8.59 -12.37
CA ARG A 245 -20.21 -7.84 -13.29
C ARG A 245 -20.93 -7.46 -14.57
N ALA A 246 -21.71 -8.37 -15.15
CA ALA A 246 -22.51 -8.11 -16.35
C ALA A 246 -23.50 -6.94 -16.17
N GLN A 247 -23.93 -6.65 -14.94
CA GLN A 247 -24.86 -5.56 -14.66
C GLN A 247 -24.15 -4.20 -14.50
N TYR A 248 -23.02 -4.16 -13.79
CA TYR A 248 -22.38 -2.88 -13.46
C TYR A 248 -21.27 -2.47 -14.43
N GLU A 249 -20.61 -3.39 -15.14
CA GLU A 249 -19.53 -3.07 -16.09
C GLU A 249 -19.96 -2.05 -17.17
N PRO A 250 -21.15 -2.14 -17.79
CA PRO A 250 -21.59 -1.15 -18.78
C PRO A 250 -21.82 0.25 -18.20
N LEU A 251 -21.98 0.36 -16.88
CA LEU A 251 -22.20 1.63 -16.19
C LEU A 251 -20.87 2.31 -15.84
N LEU A 252 -19.78 1.55 -15.72
CA LEU A 252 -18.46 2.09 -15.40
C LEU A 252 -17.97 3.09 -16.45
N GLU A 253 -18.42 3.02 -17.70
CA GLU A 253 -18.08 4.02 -18.72
C GLU A 253 -18.89 5.32 -18.58
N LYS A 254 -20.08 5.26 -17.97
CA LYS A 254 -21.00 6.40 -17.83
C LYS A 254 -20.79 7.11 -16.50
N GLU A 255 -20.60 6.34 -15.44
CA GLU A 255 -20.49 6.82 -14.07
C GLU A 255 -19.24 6.25 -13.41
N ALA A 256 -18.38 7.13 -12.90
CA ALA A 256 -17.21 6.73 -12.14
C ALA A 256 -17.65 6.09 -10.81
N PHE A 257 -17.22 4.83 -10.60
CA PHE A 257 -17.37 4.16 -9.32
C PHE A 257 -16.37 4.69 -8.29
N TRP A 258 -15.09 4.81 -8.67
CA TRP A 258 -14.06 5.47 -7.89
C TRP A 258 -14.01 6.94 -8.25
N ARG A 259 -14.41 7.79 -7.31
CA ARG A 259 -14.45 9.24 -7.49
C ARG A 259 -13.34 9.88 -6.67
N PRO A 260 -12.56 10.80 -7.24
CA PRO A 260 -11.52 11.48 -6.49
C PRO A 260 -12.17 12.47 -5.53
N LEU A 261 -11.85 12.33 -4.25
CA LEU A 261 -12.29 13.24 -3.20
C LEU A 261 -11.33 14.44 -3.11
N VAL A 262 -10.03 14.17 -3.13
CA VAL A 262 -8.96 15.17 -3.19
C VAL A 262 -7.78 14.62 -3.98
N ALA A 263 -7.12 15.48 -4.76
CA ALA A 263 -5.89 15.19 -5.48
C ALA A 263 -4.88 16.33 -5.24
N VAL A 264 -3.72 16.04 -4.67
CA VAL A 264 -2.66 16.99 -4.35
C VAL A 264 -1.45 16.70 -5.23
N THR A 265 -1.14 17.59 -6.16
CA THR A 265 0.04 17.49 -7.03
C THR A 265 1.21 18.22 -6.42
N LEU A 266 2.32 17.50 -6.23
CA LEU A 266 3.59 17.98 -5.68
C LEU A 266 4.68 17.92 -6.73
N ALA A 267 5.67 18.80 -6.64
CA ALA A 267 6.73 18.95 -7.64
C ALA A 267 7.65 17.72 -7.77
N THR A 268 7.77 16.89 -6.72
CA THR A 268 8.71 15.76 -6.73
C THR A 268 8.11 14.51 -6.08
N ARG A 269 8.60 13.35 -6.50
CA ARG A 269 8.21 12.04 -5.97
C ARG A 269 8.50 11.86 -4.48
N PRO A 270 9.66 12.28 -3.92
CA PRO A 270 9.92 12.17 -2.48
C PRO A 270 8.90 12.94 -1.62
N LEU A 271 8.45 14.13 -2.07
CA LEU A 271 7.40 14.89 -1.41
C LEU A 271 6.07 14.12 -1.44
N ALA A 272 5.68 13.63 -2.61
CA ALA A 272 4.43 12.89 -2.78
C ALA A 272 4.39 11.60 -1.96
N ASN A 273 5.46 10.80 -2.00
CA ASN A 273 5.59 9.58 -1.20
C ASN A 273 5.53 9.88 0.31
N THR A 274 6.12 10.99 0.75
CA THR A 274 6.04 11.40 2.15
C THR A 274 4.62 11.76 2.55
N LEU A 275 3.91 12.54 1.71
CA LEU A 275 2.52 12.92 1.95
C LEU A 275 1.63 11.66 2.04
N VAL A 276 1.71 10.73 1.08
CA VAL A 276 0.94 9.47 1.08
C VAL A 276 1.20 8.65 2.33
N ARG A 277 2.47 8.52 2.72
CA ARG A 277 2.84 7.74 3.91
C ARG A 277 2.22 8.32 5.17
N LEU A 278 2.30 9.65 5.33
CA LEU A 278 1.84 10.33 6.54
C LEU A 278 0.31 10.54 6.58
N CYS A 279 -0.38 10.50 5.43
CA CYS A 279 -1.83 10.69 5.36
C CYS A 279 -2.65 9.40 5.54
N ARG A 280 -2.02 8.23 5.57
CA ARG A 280 -2.70 6.94 5.85
C ARG A 280 -3.20 6.80 7.29
N SER A 281 -2.69 7.60 8.21
CA SER A 281 -3.04 7.56 9.63
C SER A 281 -2.93 8.95 10.27
N LEU A 282 -3.39 9.06 11.52
CA LEU A 282 -3.19 10.25 12.35
C LEU A 282 -1.69 10.46 12.67
N PRO A 283 -1.26 11.66 13.11
CA PRO A 283 0.16 12.00 13.34
C PRO A 283 1.01 10.97 14.11
N ARG A 284 0.40 10.19 15.01
CA ARG A 284 1.08 9.19 15.85
C ARG A 284 0.93 7.75 15.36
N GLY A 285 0.47 7.55 14.13
CA GLY A 285 0.27 6.22 13.53
C GLY A 285 -1.06 5.55 13.91
N LEU A 286 -1.93 6.22 14.66
CA LEU A 286 -3.25 5.68 14.98
C LEU A 286 -4.12 5.64 13.71
N PRO A 287 -4.66 4.47 13.31
CA PRO A 287 -5.56 4.38 12.18
C PRO A 287 -6.83 5.21 12.40
N PHE A 288 -7.38 5.82 11.34
CA PHE A 288 -8.56 6.68 11.44
C PHE A 288 -9.78 5.99 12.04
N TYR A 289 -10.04 4.74 11.69
CA TYR A 289 -11.16 4.00 12.28
C TYR A 289 -10.97 3.78 13.78
N ALA A 290 -9.72 3.70 14.24
CA ALA A 290 -9.38 3.45 15.63
C ALA A 290 -9.51 4.70 16.52
N SER A 291 -9.55 5.91 15.94
CA SER A 291 -9.79 7.16 16.68
C SER A 291 -11.28 7.47 16.89
N ILE A 292 -12.17 6.85 16.12
CA ILE A 292 -13.63 7.01 16.27
C ILE A 292 -14.11 6.16 17.46
N ASP A 293 -15.06 6.64 18.27
CA ASP A 293 -15.60 5.84 19.37
C ASP A 293 -16.30 4.57 18.87
N THR A 294 -16.25 3.51 19.66
CA THR A 294 -16.83 2.20 19.33
C THR A 294 -18.33 2.24 19.04
N HIS A 295 -19.10 3.12 19.68
CA HIS A 295 -20.53 3.29 19.40
C HIS A 295 -20.74 3.95 18.04
N ASP A 296 -19.96 4.98 17.74
CA ASP A 296 -19.98 5.69 16.47
C ASP A 296 -19.51 4.80 15.31
N ARG A 297 -18.55 3.89 15.55
CA ARG A 297 -18.12 2.90 14.54
C ARG A 297 -19.23 2.00 14.04
N LYS A 298 -20.26 1.74 14.86
CA LYS A 298 -21.39 0.89 14.49
C LYS A 298 -22.51 1.65 13.77
N ASN A 299 -22.46 2.99 13.80
CA ASN A 299 -23.50 3.83 13.21
C ASN A 299 -23.26 4.01 11.71
N LEU A 300 -24.16 3.46 10.89
CA LEU A 300 -24.13 3.55 9.43
C LEU A 300 -24.12 4.99 8.90
N LEU A 301 -24.76 5.93 9.61
CA LEU A 301 -24.92 7.30 9.14
C LEU A 301 -23.69 8.16 9.45
N SER A 302 -23.18 8.09 10.68
CA SER A 302 -22.10 9.00 11.12
C SER A 302 -20.69 8.48 10.82
N PHE A 303 -20.50 7.17 10.77
CA PHE A 303 -19.19 6.57 10.54
C PHE A 303 -18.52 6.97 9.21
N PRO A 304 -19.20 6.91 8.04
CA PRO A 304 -18.56 7.23 6.76
C PRO A 304 -18.13 8.69 6.69
N ASP A 305 -18.97 9.62 7.16
CA ASP A 305 -18.66 11.06 7.14
C ASP A 305 -17.47 11.38 8.04
N ARG A 306 -17.41 10.79 9.24
CA ARG A 306 -16.25 10.97 10.14
C ARG A 306 -14.96 10.42 9.54
N MET A 307 -15.02 9.25 8.92
CA MET A 307 -13.86 8.67 8.23
C MET A 307 -13.38 9.56 7.08
N ARG A 308 -14.32 10.09 6.28
CA ARG A 308 -14.03 11.02 5.18
C ARG A 308 -13.37 12.30 5.70
N LEU A 309 -13.98 12.93 6.70
CA LEU A 309 -13.48 14.18 7.31
C LEU A 309 -12.10 14.00 7.93
N LEU A 310 -11.85 12.91 8.67
CA LEU A 310 -10.54 12.63 9.24
C LEU A 310 -9.44 12.51 8.17
N ARG A 311 -9.75 11.88 7.03
CA ARG A 311 -8.82 11.74 5.91
C ARG A 311 -8.59 13.07 5.19
N LEU A 312 -9.66 13.83 4.92
CA LEU A 312 -9.59 15.16 4.29
C LEU A 312 -8.79 16.14 5.15
N GLN A 313 -9.13 16.24 6.44
CA GLN A 313 -8.42 17.08 7.40
C GLN A 313 -6.94 16.69 7.45
N ARG A 314 -6.63 15.39 7.55
CA ARG A 314 -5.24 14.94 7.59
C ARG A 314 -4.46 15.29 6.31
N MET A 315 -5.08 15.13 5.14
CA MET A 315 -4.48 15.51 3.87
C MET A 315 -4.21 17.02 3.82
N ARG A 316 -5.17 17.84 4.26
CA ARG A 316 -5.08 19.30 4.29
C ARG A 316 -3.98 19.80 5.23
N GLU A 317 -3.99 19.35 6.48
CA GLU A 317 -2.97 19.69 7.48
C GLU A 317 -1.55 19.40 6.95
N LEU A 318 -1.33 18.20 6.40
CA LEU A 318 -0.02 17.83 5.86
C LEU A 318 0.36 18.62 4.62
N THR A 319 -0.60 18.93 3.74
CA THR A 319 -0.35 19.73 2.55
C THR A 319 0.07 21.15 2.94
N LEU A 320 -0.60 21.75 3.92
CA LEU A 320 -0.25 23.08 4.45
C LEU A 320 1.10 23.08 5.17
N GLU A 321 1.41 22.04 5.96
CA GLU A 321 2.73 21.87 6.58
C GLU A 321 3.83 21.77 5.51
N ILE A 322 3.61 21.00 4.44
CA ILE A 322 4.53 20.90 3.31
C ILE A 322 4.70 22.27 2.64
N ALA A 323 3.62 22.99 2.34
CA ALA A 323 3.67 24.31 1.74
C ALA A 323 4.49 25.30 2.60
N ARG A 324 4.27 25.31 3.92
CA ARG A 324 5.05 26.12 4.87
C ARG A 324 6.54 25.76 4.82
N ARG A 325 6.89 24.47 4.77
CA ARG A 325 8.30 24.07 4.66
C ARG A 325 8.92 24.46 3.31
N LEU A 326 8.15 24.47 2.22
CA LEU A 326 8.62 24.92 0.90
C LEU A 326 8.84 26.44 0.85
N GLU A 327 8.03 27.22 1.56
CA GLU A 327 8.26 28.66 1.81
C GLU A 327 9.52 28.95 2.64
N GLY A 328 10.03 27.94 3.37
CA GLY A 328 11.23 28.04 4.19
C GLY A 328 10.97 28.21 5.69
N TYR A 329 9.71 28.12 6.15
CA TYR A 329 9.39 28.08 7.57
C TYR A 329 10.13 26.91 8.26
N ASN A 330 10.55 27.13 9.52
CA ASN A 330 11.36 26.18 10.30
C ASN A 330 12.67 25.74 9.61
N GLY A 331 13.22 26.59 8.75
CA GLY A 331 14.41 26.26 7.96
C GLY A 331 14.12 25.39 6.75
N GLY A 332 12.86 25.12 6.42
CA GLY A 332 12.36 24.34 5.28
C GLY A 332 12.80 22.88 5.24
N PHE A 333 12.67 22.21 4.09
CA PHE A 333 13.21 20.87 3.90
C PHE A 333 14.72 20.94 3.67
N ILE A 334 15.50 20.29 4.53
CA ILE A 334 16.95 20.16 4.38
C ILE A 334 17.22 18.94 3.49
N GLY A 335 18.14 19.10 2.54
CA GLY A 335 18.56 18.04 1.62
C GLY A 335 17.64 17.84 0.41
N ILE A 336 16.49 18.51 0.35
CA ILE A 336 15.53 18.38 -0.75
C ILE A 336 16.15 18.80 -2.09
N ARG A 337 15.83 18.07 -3.16
CA ARG A 337 16.28 18.32 -4.53
C ARG A 337 15.09 18.45 -5.47
N PHE A 338 15.25 19.24 -6.53
CA PHE A 338 14.24 19.40 -7.59
C PHE A 338 14.76 19.04 -8.96
N ASN A 339 16.05 18.69 -9.07
CA ASN A 339 16.67 18.12 -10.26
C ASN A 339 17.77 17.14 -9.83
N LYS A 340 18.16 16.23 -10.72
CA LYS A 340 19.30 15.32 -10.50
C LYS A 340 20.63 16.02 -10.25
N ASP A 341 20.78 17.24 -10.77
CA ASP A 341 22.01 18.03 -10.71
C ASP A 341 22.04 18.97 -9.50
N ASP A 342 20.90 19.15 -8.81
CA ASP A 342 20.83 19.96 -7.60
C ASP A 342 21.67 19.30 -6.50
N ARG A 343 22.50 20.10 -5.82
CA ARG A 343 23.27 19.65 -4.65
C ARG A 343 22.41 19.44 -3.39
N GLY A 344 21.12 19.78 -3.48
CA GLY A 344 20.16 19.75 -2.38
C GLY A 344 20.23 20.99 -1.49
N ARG A 345 19.14 21.22 -0.75
CA ARG A 345 19.00 22.39 0.13
C ARG A 345 19.71 22.19 1.48
N ALA A 346 21.01 22.48 1.55
CA ALA A 346 21.82 22.25 2.74
C ALA A 346 23.03 23.19 2.83
N ILE A 347 23.84 23.06 3.89
CA ILE A 347 25.09 23.82 4.06
C ILE A 347 26.11 23.35 3.00
N GLY A 348 26.56 24.27 2.13
CA GLY A 348 27.37 23.95 0.94
C GLY A 348 26.56 23.46 -0.28
N GLY A 349 25.23 23.34 -0.12
CA GLY A 349 24.27 23.10 -1.19
C GLY A 349 23.70 24.40 -1.77
N GLU A 350 22.49 24.34 -2.29
CA GLU A 350 21.83 25.48 -2.95
C GLU A 350 20.57 25.94 -2.20
N ARG A 351 20.16 27.20 -2.39
CA ARG A 351 18.82 27.71 -2.02
C ARG A 351 18.43 27.57 -0.53
N LEU A 352 19.41 27.54 0.38
CA LEU A 352 19.14 27.56 1.83
C LEU A 352 18.74 28.97 2.30
N GLU A 353 19.33 30.00 1.70
CA GLU A 353 19.21 31.41 2.12
C GLU A 353 17.90 32.08 1.68
N LYS A 354 17.23 31.57 0.64
CA LYS A 354 16.01 32.16 0.07
C LYS A 354 14.90 31.10 -0.03
N PRO A 355 13.62 31.52 0.02
CA PRO A 355 12.50 30.65 -0.33
C PRO A 355 12.69 30.01 -1.71
N LEU A 356 12.10 28.84 -1.91
CA LEU A 356 12.11 28.18 -3.21
C LEU A 356 11.34 29.03 -4.24
N PRO A 357 11.76 29.02 -5.52
CA PRO A 357 11.06 29.76 -6.55
C PRO A 357 9.65 29.19 -6.74
N ASP A 358 8.70 30.06 -7.08
CA ASP A 358 7.27 29.78 -7.21
C ASP A 358 6.91 28.45 -7.90
N PRO A 359 7.46 28.08 -9.09
CA PRO A 359 7.07 26.84 -9.75
C PRO A 359 7.41 25.56 -8.96
N LEU A 360 8.39 25.62 -8.05
CA LEU A 360 8.78 24.49 -7.21
C LEU A 360 8.03 24.48 -5.86
N ARG A 361 7.37 25.59 -5.53
CA ARG A 361 6.68 25.82 -4.26
C ARG A 361 5.17 25.63 -4.37
N VAL A 362 4.59 25.97 -5.51
CA VAL A 362 3.15 25.90 -5.74
C VAL A 362 2.69 24.44 -5.69
N ILE A 363 1.80 24.16 -4.75
CA ILE A 363 1.09 22.89 -4.65
C ILE A 363 -0.27 23.07 -5.32
N GLN A 364 -0.63 22.15 -6.22
CA GLN A 364 -1.95 22.16 -6.84
C GLN A 364 -2.86 21.17 -6.12
N VAL A 365 -4.08 21.61 -5.79
CA VAL A 365 -5.08 20.83 -5.08
C VAL A 365 -6.35 20.78 -5.92
N GLY A 366 -6.76 19.58 -6.33
CA GLY A 366 -8.06 19.30 -6.92
C GLY A 366 -9.03 18.79 -5.85
N LEU A 367 -10.21 19.40 -5.73
CA LEU A 367 -11.28 18.96 -4.82
C LEU A 367 -12.47 18.43 -5.61
N GLY A 368 -12.97 17.26 -5.24
CA GLY A 368 -14.13 16.66 -5.90
C GLY A 368 -15.37 17.55 -5.81
N ASP A 369 -15.95 17.91 -6.96
CA ASP A 369 -17.16 18.75 -7.08
C ASP A 369 -18.40 18.13 -6.42
N TRP A 370 -18.40 16.80 -6.29
CA TRP A 370 -19.49 16.01 -5.74
C TRP A 370 -19.60 16.01 -4.21
N TYR A 371 -18.60 16.53 -3.47
CA TYR A 371 -18.62 16.55 -2.00
C TYR A 371 -18.33 17.94 -1.41
N GLU A 372 -19.36 18.58 -0.86
CA GLU A 372 -19.27 19.84 -0.08
C GLU A 372 -18.27 20.88 -0.60
N LEU A 373 -18.15 21.00 -1.93
CA LEU A 373 -17.07 21.71 -2.60
C LEU A 373 -16.86 23.13 -2.08
N GLU A 374 -17.93 23.90 -1.93
CA GLU A 374 -17.86 25.29 -1.47
C GLU A 374 -17.20 25.40 -0.09
N LYS A 375 -17.62 24.54 0.86
CA LYS A 375 -17.10 24.53 2.23
C LYS A 375 -15.64 24.12 2.25
N GLU A 376 -15.28 23.06 1.53
CA GLU A 376 -13.89 22.59 1.49
C GLU A 376 -12.99 23.62 0.80
N MET A 377 -13.40 24.20 -0.33
CA MET A 377 -12.62 25.26 -0.97
C MET A 377 -12.37 26.46 -0.05
N GLU A 378 -13.41 26.91 0.65
CA GLU A 378 -13.29 28.00 1.62
C GLU A 378 -12.32 27.64 2.74
N LEU A 379 -12.44 26.43 3.29
CA LEU A 379 -11.59 25.96 4.38
C LEU A 379 -10.12 25.83 3.96
N TRP A 380 -9.84 25.27 2.78
CA TRP A 380 -8.49 25.20 2.22
C TRP A 380 -7.89 26.59 1.98
N LYS A 381 -8.66 27.52 1.42
CA LYS A 381 -8.20 28.90 1.18
C LYS A 381 -7.95 29.66 2.48
N LEU A 382 -8.83 29.51 3.47
CA LEU A 382 -8.72 30.18 4.77
C LEU A 382 -7.50 29.65 5.54
N GLU A 383 -7.36 28.32 5.65
CA GLU A 383 -6.21 27.74 6.36
C GLU A 383 -4.87 28.03 5.64
N ALA A 384 -4.88 28.13 4.30
CA ALA A 384 -3.70 28.56 3.53
C ALA A 384 -3.33 30.02 3.76
N ALA A 385 -4.33 30.91 3.77
CA ALA A 385 -4.13 32.32 4.10
C ALA A 385 -3.59 32.50 5.52
N ASP A 386 -4.15 31.78 6.50
CA ASP A 386 -3.68 31.77 7.90
C ASP A 386 -2.26 31.20 8.03
N ALA A 387 -1.92 30.24 7.17
CA ALA A 387 -0.57 29.70 7.05
C ALA A 387 0.42 30.61 6.32
N GLY A 388 -0.05 31.66 5.63
CA GLY A 388 0.77 32.53 4.81
C GLY A 388 1.43 31.78 3.63
N VAL A 389 0.73 30.80 3.05
CA VAL A 389 1.22 29.99 1.93
C VAL A 389 0.28 30.11 0.73
N ASP A 390 0.84 30.00 -0.47
CA ASP A 390 0.06 29.99 -1.71
C ASP A 390 -0.17 28.54 -2.19
N ILE A 391 -1.43 28.19 -2.41
CA ILE A 391 -1.86 26.88 -2.94
C ILE A 391 -2.91 27.08 -4.05
N ASP A 392 -2.74 26.37 -5.16
CA ASP A 392 -3.66 26.43 -6.30
C ASP A 392 -4.79 25.42 -6.10
N VAL A 393 -5.88 25.86 -5.47
CA VAL A 393 -7.06 25.02 -5.20
C VAL A 393 -8.09 25.18 -6.33
N LYS A 394 -8.43 24.07 -6.98
CA LYS A 394 -9.40 24.00 -8.08
C LYS A 394 -10.44 22.91 -7.87
N PRO A 395 -11.68 23.11 -8.35
CA PRO A 395 -12.66 22.04 -8.43
C PRO A 395 -12.21 20.95 -9.42
N MET A 396 -12.71 19.74 -9.22
CA MET A 396 -12.35 18.56 -9.98
C MET A 396 -13.58 17.68 -10.17
N ASP A 397 -13.81 17.19 -11.39
CA ASP A 397 -14.95 16.32 -11.68
C ASP A 397 -14.77 14.90 -11.11
N GLU A 398 -15.82 14.09 -11.22
CA GLU A 398 -15.80 12.67 -10.81
C GLU A 398 -14.77 11.81 -11.56
N TRP A 399 -14.20 12.32 -12.66
CA TRP A 399 -13.19 11.67 -13.50
C TRP A 399 -11.77 12.23 -13.30
N GLY A 400 -11.58 13.12 -12.31
CA GLY A 400 -10.28 13.67 -11.94
C GLY A 400 -9.81 14.85 -12.79
N ARG A 401 -10.66 15.40 -13.66
CA ARG A 401 -10.36 16.57 -14.49
C ARG A 401 -10.57 17.84 -13.69
N LYS A 402 -9.60 18.74 -13.72
CA LYS A 402 -9.70 20.04 -13.05
C LYS A 402 -10.67 20.93 -13.82
N LEU A 403 -11.53 21.62 -13.09
CA LEU A 403 -12.55 22.50 -13.60
C LEU A 403 -12.13 23.96 -13.38
N ASP A 404 -12.56 24.83 -14.29
CA ASP A 404 -12.49 26.28 -14.16
C ASP A 404 -13.53 26.79 -13.14
N GLU A 405 -13.46 28.09 -12.84
CA GLU A 405 -14.45 28.79 -11.99
C GLU A 405 -15.89 28.66 -12.52
N ASN A 406 -16.05 28.45 -13.83
CA ASN A 406 -17.35 28.26 -14.49
C ASN A 406 -17.80 26.78 -14.53
N GLY A 407 -17.05 25.86 -13.93
CA GLY A 407 -17.33 24.42 -13.97
C GLY A 407 -17.00 23.76 -15.32
N THR A 408 -16.28 24.44 -16.21
CA THR A 408 -15.81 23.88 -17.48
C THR A 408 -14.48 23.17 -17.30
N VAL A 409 -14.26 22.07 -18.02
CA VAL A 409 -13.00 21.33 -17.98
C VAL A 409 -11.87 22.20 -18.55
N LEU A 410 -10.77 22.31 -17.81
CA LEU A 410 -9.57 23.01 -18.24
C LEU A 410 -8.98 22.39 -19.53
N PRO A 411 -8.43 23.22 -20.45
CA PRO A 411 -7.91 22.73 -21.72
C PRO A 411 -6.70 21.79 -21.51
N GLY A 412 -6.55 20.79 -22.38
CA GLY A 412 -5.42 19.85 -22.37
C GLY A 412 -5.62 18.59 -21.54
N GLN A 413 -6.81 18.37 -20.98
CA GLN A 413 -7.14 17.20 -20.15
C GLN A 413 -7.93 16.11 -20.90
N ASP A 414 -8.04 16.23 -22.22
CA ASP A 414 -8.73 15.26 -23.06
C ASP A 414 -7.85 14.04 -23.32
N LEU A 415 -8.34 12.88 -22.91
CA LEU A 415 -7.70 11.59 -23.21
C LEU A 415 -7.96 11.22 -24.67
N GLN A 416 -6.90 11.01 -25.45
CA GLN A 416 -7.07 10.54 -26.82
C GLN A 416 -7.48 9.07 -26.84
N LYS A 417 -8.18 8.66 -27.90
CA LYS A 417 -8.61 7.27 -28.09
C LYS A 417 -7.39 6.41 -28.40
N GLY A 418 -6.86 5.71 -27.40
CA GLY A 418 -5.60 4.96 -27.48
C GLY A 418 -4.68 5.17 -26.26
N ASP A 419 -4.95 6.21 -25.46
CA ASP A 419 -4.26 6.53 -24.22
C ASP A 419 -4.73 5.62 -23.06
N GLU A 420 -4.57 4.32 -23.22
CA GLU A 420 -4.85 3.37 -22.16
C GLU A 420 -3.66 3.30 -21.20
N TYR A 421 -3.96 3.41 -19.90
CA TYR A 421 -2.98 3.15 -18.86
C TYR A 421 -2.56 1.68 -18.88
N ARG A 422 -1.25 1.41 -18.84
CA ARG A 422 -0.73 0.06 -18.69
C ARG A 422 -0.15 -0.09 -17.29
N PRO A 423 -0.58 -1.09 -16.49
CA PRO A 423 -0.04 -1.31 -15.15
C PRO A 423 1.49 -1.46 -15.10
N GLU A 424 2.10 -2.01 -16.15
CA GLU A 424 3.55 -2.11 -16.32
C GLU A 424 4.24 -0.74 -16.33
N GLU A 425 3.54 0.31 -16.76
CA GLU A 425 4.03 1.70 -16.68
C GLU A 425 4.17 2.13 -15.23
N GLN A 426 3.38 1.60 -14.28
CA GLN A 426 3.51 1.84 -12.84
C GLN A 426 4.57 0.98 -12.17
N GLU A 427 4.71 -0.29 -12.58
CA GLU A 427 5.62 -1.25 -11.92
C GLU A 427 7.09 -0.83 -12.06
N VAL A 428 7.43 -0.02 -13.06
CA VAL A 428 8.74 0.66 -13.16
C VAL A 428 8.96 1.64 -11.98
N PHE A 429 7.89 2.20 -11.42
CA PHE A 429 7.89 3.16 -10.32
C PHE A 429 7.68 2.52 -8.94
N ASP A 430 6.81 1.51 -8.80
CA ASP A 430 6.45 0.88 -7.51
C ASP A 430 7.47 -0.16 -7.02
N ASN A 431 8.27 -0.76 -7.91
CA ASN A 431 9.33 -1.73 -7.56
C ASN A 431 10.49 -1.14 -6.72
N GLN A 432 10.39 0.13 -6.31
CA GLN A 432 11.31 0.80 -5.40
C GLN A 432 10.77 0.89 -3.96
N GLY A 433 9.51 0.52 -3.72
CA GLY A 433 8.83 0.60 -2.42
C GLY A 433 8.56 -0.73 -1.71
N GLU A 434 8.63 -1.88 -2.40
CA GLU A 434 8.29 -3.19 -1.79
C GLU A 434 9.34 -3.73 -0.79
N ASP A 435 10.54 -3.16 -0.75
CA ASP A 435 11.58 -3.53 0.24
C ASP A 435 11.37 -2.88 1.63
N ASP A 436 10.24 -2.18 1.85
CA ASP A 436 9.92 -1.45 3.09
C ASP A 436 9.31 -2.33 4.21
N THR A 437 9.51 -3.66 4.18
CA THR A 437 9.20 -4.58 5.31
C THR A 437 10.45 -5.18 5.98
N VAL A 438 11.63 -4.60 5.75
CA VAL A 438 12.80 -4.92 6.57
C VAL A 438 12.71 -4.10 7.85
N ASP A 439 12.75 -4.81 8.97
CA ASP A 439 12.72 -4.31 10.34
C ASP A 439 13.42 -2.94 10.48
N ASP A 440 12.80 -2.04 11.26
CA ASP A 440 13.50 -0.96 11.94
C ASP A 440 14.59 -1.59 12.82
N GLU A 441 15.69 -2.06 12.22
CA GLU A 441 16.98 -2.13 12.89
C GLU A 441 17.38 -0.67 13.09
N GLU A 442 16.84 -0.14 14.18
CA GLU A 442 17.42 0.89 15.01
C GLU A 442 18.93 0.84 14.82
N ASP A 443 19.52 1.95 14.36
CA ASP A 443 20.97 2.14 14.26
C ASP A 443 21.59 1.93 15.65
N GLY A 444 21.78 0.67 16.01
CA GLY A 444 22.55 0.22 17.14
C GLY A 444 23.97 0.61 16.85
N TYR A 445 24.47 1.55 17.65
CA TYR A 445 25.89 1.80 17.79
C TYR A 445 26.58 0.49 18.21
N GLU A 446 27.08 -0.25 17.25
CA GLU A 446 28.24 -1.10 17.43
C GLU A 446 29.27 -0.70 16.37
N ASP A 447 30.34 -0.05 16.84
CA ASP A 447 31.60 0.02 16.12
C ASP A 447 32.09 -1.42 15.93
N GLU A 448 31.75 -2.06 14.81
CA GLU A 448 32.54 -3.15 14.25
C GLU A 448 32.73 -2.99 12.74
N PRO A 449 33.95 -3.28 12.23
CA PRO A 449 34.30 -2.99 10.86
C PRO A 449 33.71 -4.03 9.90
N ALA A 450 33.26 -3.51 8.76
CA ALA A 450 33.03 -4.17 7.47
C ALA A 450 33.18 -5.70 7.42
N ASP A 451 32.07 -6.41 7.17
CA ASP A 451 31.90 -7.23 5.95
C ASP A 451 30.66 -8.12 6.06
N ARG A 452 29.64 -7.88 5.22
CA ARG A 452 28.66 -8.91 4.86
C ARG A 452 28.03 -8.63 3.49
N GLU A 453 28.43 -9.43 2.50
CA GLU A 453 27.54 -9.95 1.46
C GLU A 453 27.77 -11.46 1.33
N GLY A 454 26.71 -12.22 1.03
CA GLY A 454 26.87 -13.57 0.48
C GLY A 454 25.76 -14.58 0.77
N ARG A 455 24.65 -14.46 0.03
CA ARG A 455 23.61 -15.48 -0.21
C ARG A 455 24.15 -16.91 -0.28
N LYS A 456 23.40 -17.87 0.26
CA LYS A 456 23.51 -19.28 -0.13
C LYS A 456 22.58 -19.58 -1.30
N THR A 457 23.22 -20.01 -2.38
CA THR A 457 22.64 -20.70 -3.53
C THR A 457 22.16 -22.10 -3.15
N SER A 458 21.13 -22.52 -3.86
CA SER A 458 20.64 -23.88 -3.99
C SER A 458 21.77 -24.83 -4.43
N LYS A 459 21.86 -26.00 -3.77
CA LYS A 459 22.64 -27.13 -4.26
C LYS A 459 21.73 -28.32 -4.52
N VAL A 460 21.53 -28.54 -5.81
CA VAL A 460 21.05 -29.75 -6.47
C VAL A 460 21.95 -30.93 -6.08
N GLY A 461 21.33 -32.01 -5.61
CA GLY A 461 21.94 -33.34 -5.48
C GLY A 461 21.44 -34.24 -6.61
N SER A 462 22.39 -34.77 -7.38
CA SER A 462 22.21 -35.74 -8.45
C SER A 462 22.19 -37.17 -7.91
N SER A 463 21.24 -38.00 -8.37
CA SER A 463 21.45 -39.44 -8.62
C SER A 463 20.28 -40.04 -9.41
N GLY A 464 20.56 -40.67 -10.56
CA GLY A 464 19.63 -41.60 -11.24
C GLY A 464 19.84 -41.69 -12.75
N LYS A 465 20.37 -42.83 -13.22
CA LYS A 465 20.78 -43.16 -14.60
C LYS A 465 19.60 -43.62 -15.49
N SER A 466 19.70 -43.33 -16.79
CA SER A 466 19.42 -44.24 -17.94
C SER A 466 19.60 -43.44 -19.25
N GLU A 467 20.72 -43.60 -19.96
CA GLU A 467 20.91 -44.44 -21.14
C GLU A 467 20.32 -43.90 -22.47
N GLN A 468 21.25 -43.59 -23.40
CA GLN A 468 21.22 -43.72 -24.88
C GLN A 468 20.16 -42.87 -25.63
N SER A 469 20.46 -42.08 -26.67
CA SER A 469 21.29 -42.34 -27.86
C SER A 469 21.58 -41.04 -28.65
N VAL A 470 22.74 -40.96 -29.30
CA VAL A 470 23.14 -39.95 -30.31
C VAL A 470 23.16 -40.63 -31.70
N PRO A 471 22.85 -39.95 -32.82
CA PRO A 471 23.92 -39.47 -33.71
C PRO A 471 23.66 -38.02 -34.22
N THR A 472 24.58 -37.08 -34.02
CA THR A 472 25.67 -36.62 -34.92
C THR A 472 25.23 -35.64 -36.02
N PRO A 473 25.95 -34.51 -36.26
CA PRO A 473 25.44 -33.34 -36.97
C PRO A 473 25.89 -33.27 -38.44
N THR A 474 25.16 -32.49 -39.25
CA THR A 474 25.57 -32.12 -40.61
C THR A 474 25.75 -30.61 -40.70
N ALA A 475 26.94 -30.22 -41.16
CA ALA A 475 27.41 -28.86 -41.38
C ALA A 475 26.94 -28.26 -42.73
N GLN A 476 27.26 -26.97 -42.90
CA GLN A 476 27.26 -26.15 -44.13
C GLN A 476 25.91 -25.49 -44.47
N LYS A 477 25.83 -24.21 -44.90
CA LYS A 477 26.79 -23.39 -45.65
C LYS A 477 26.40 -21.91 -45.57
N VAL A 478 27.42 -21.07 -45.50
CA VAL A 478 27.41 -19.62 -45.78
C VAL A 478 27.01 -19.36 -47.24
N ALA A 479 26.17 -18.36 -47.49
CA ALA A 479 26.14 -17.67 -48.77
C ALA A 479 25.70 -16.20 -48.59
N LEU A 480 26.67 -15.30 -48.71
CA LEU A 480 26.44 -13.92 -49.12
C LEU A 480 25.76 -13.90 -50.50
N ARG A 481 24.84 -12.95 -50.71
CA ARG A 481 24.75 -12.26 -52.00
C ARG A 481 24.13 -10.86 -51.84
N ARG A 482 24.93 -9.87 -52.21
CA ARG A 482 24.52 -8.51 -52.57
C ARG A 482 23.61 -8.57 -53.81
N VAL A 483 22.59 -7.71 -53.83
CA VAL A 483 22.32 -6.77 -54.92
C VAL A 483 22.01 -5.43 -54.26
#